data_AF-A0A927Y3F6-F1
#
_entry.id   AF-A0A927Y3F6-F1
#
_cell.length_a   1.000
_cell.length_b   1.000
_cell.length_c   1.000
_cell.angle_alpha   90.00
_cell.angle_beta   90.00
_cell.angle_gamma   90.00
#
_symmetry.space_group_name_H-M   'P 1'
#
loop_
_entity.id
_entity.type
_entity.pdbx_description
1 polymer ?
#
loop_
_entity_poly.entity_id
_entity_poly.type
_entity_poly.pdbx_seq_one_letter_code
_entity_poly.pdbx_strand_id
1 'polypeptide(L)'
;MNKRLSLKIVGLIFAFIISIFLSSLITFCLMQIFLKQPEKILEINVFKVIETVKSSKESIQIFILTIICFMLFATISIFRFFRGKNYHSKTYKVTDNIEIPMPVGLHQNQHGSVWWLSKKKFKKTFGVNTIDEENPTIKALLEKAEEDRGIIEKSEKDKNTKLNLEVEPLPEELKKPIFKKGGLVVGKKDRIIFKPYIKKIRIFKTNKYLKIPTIKTRKVEDVYFIDDDLHSITIGATRSGKTRSLVLQSINNIALAGENMVISDPKGELFEYTCVELKRLGYNVLTLDFKTPLKSSKYNFLQPVIEAIKQKNTPKAENYASDIVQSLVGDVKGNGEAIWNNGEKAVIRATIMAVVMENIENPKLQNLPNVYHFIAEMCKEQEDKTTLIDTYLDFLKEIDNTHPAIASFAPAQMAASKTRASFYTSALSTLNIFMDSYVASMISENEIDINKFNEEKTALFMILPDEKTTFYGLCSLFVNQVYTKLVEMADERGGRLKIRTNFVLDEFRKLFTNTKFSVVF
;
A
#
# COMPACT_ATOMS: atom_id res chain seq x y z
N MET A 1 25.16 -30.09 29.82
CA MET A 1 25.84 -29.12 30.72
C MET A 1 26.09 -27.82 29.97
N ASN A 2 25.61 -26.67 30.46
CA ASN A 2 25.68 -25.37 29.77
C ASN A 2 27.15 -25.02 29.42
N LYS A 3 27.47 -24.70 28.15
CA LYS A 3 28.86 -24.38 27.69
C LYS A 3 29.56 -23.32 28.55
N ARG A 4 28.79 -22.44 29.21
CA ARG A 4 29.30 -21.44 30.16
C ARG A 4 29.69 -22.03 31.51
N LEU A 5 29.02 -23.08 31.97
CA LEU A 5 29.33 -23.76 33.22
C LEU A 5 30.61 -24.60 33.07
N SER A 6 30.80 -25.27 31.92
CA SER A 6 32.04 -25.99 31.64
C SER A 6 33.25 -25.06 31.57
N LEU A 7 33.13 -23.88 30.95
CA LEU A 7 34.21 -22.88 30.94
C LEU A 7 34.58 -22.37 32.35
N LYS A 8 33.59 -22.17 33.22
CA LYS A 8 33.81 -21.75 34.62
C LYS A 8 34.60 -22.80 35.41
N ILE A 9 34.25 -24.07 35.24
CA ILE A 9 34.93 -25.18 35.90
C ILE A 9 36.37 -25.30 35.41
N VAL A 10 36.60 -25.23 34.10
CA VAL A 10 37.96 -25.25 33.53
C VAL A 10 38.81 -24.06 34.02
N GLY A 11 38.23 -22.86 34.08
CA GLY A 11 38.92 -21.68 34.61
C GLY A 11 39.30 -21.80 36.09
N LEU A 12 38.44 -22.40 36.91
CA LEU A 12 38.72 -22.66 38.33
C LEU A 12 39.85 -23.68 38.52
N ILE A 13 39.89 -24.74 37.71
CA ILE A 13 40.97 -25.74 37.74
C ILE A 13 42.31 -25.09 37.39
N PHE A 14 42.34 -24.25 36.36
CA PHE A 14 43.57 -23.54 35.96
C PHE A 14 44.03 -22.54 37.02
N ALA A 15 43.10 -21.79 37.62
CA ALA A 15 43.40 -20.87 38.71
C ALA A 15 43.96 -21.59 39.95
N PHE A 16 43.47 -22.80 40.26
CA PHE A 16 43.98 -23.62 41.36
C PHE A 16 45.43 -24.05 41.15
N ILE A 17 45.77 -24.50 39.92
CA ILE A 17 47.15 -24.90 39.58
C ILE A 17 48.12 -23.71 39.72
N ILE A 18 47.74 -22.53 39.23
CA ILE A 18 48.55 -21.32 39.36
C ILE A 18 48.69 -20.91 40.83
N SER A 19 47.62 -21.01 41.61
CA SER A 19 47.64 -20.65 43.04
C SER A 19 48.60 -21.52 43.82
N ILE A 20 48.65 -22.83 43.55
CA ILE A 20 49.62 -23.75 44.17
C ILE A 20 51.05 -23.30 43.86
N PHE A 21 51.35 -23.03 42.60
CA PHE A 21 52.70 -22.63 42.19
C PHE A 21 53.14 -21.31 42.83
N LEU A 22 52.27 -20.30 42.78
CA LEU A 22 52.57 -18.97 43.31
C LEU A 22 52.68 -18.98 44.84
N SER A 23 51.82 -19.74 45.52
CA SER A 23 51.92 -19.96 46.96
C SER A 23 53.23 -20.64 47.35
N SER A 24 53.70 -21.64 46.60
CA SER A 24 54.97 -22.31 46.91
C SER A 24 56.15 -21.33 46.81
N LEU A 25 56.13 -20.45 45.81
CA LEU A 25 57.15 -19.43 45.62
C LEU A 25 57.12 -18.38 46.74
N ILE A 26 55.94 -17.89 47.11
CA ILE A 26 55.79 -16.91 48.19
C ILE A 26 56.21 -17.50 49.53
N THR A 27 55.81 -18.73 49.84
CA THR A 27 56.24 -19.43 51.06
C THR A 27 57.76 -19.56 51.11
N PHE A 28 58.40 -19.91 50.00
CA PHE A 28 59.87 -19.96 49.91
C PHE A 28 60.50 -18.60 50.23
N CYS A 29 60.05 -17.53 49.56
CA CYS A 29 60.58 -16.18 49.80
C CYS A 29 60.37 -15.71 51.24
N LEU A 30 59.17 -15.91 51.80
CA LEU A 30 58.86 -15.51 53.18
C LEU A 30 59.71 -16.28 54.19
N MET A 31 59.90 -17.59 53.99
CA MET A 31 60.74 -18.39 54.89
C MET A 31 62.21 -17.95 54.84
N GLN A 32 62.76 -17.66 53.67
CA GLN A 32 64.14 -17.14 53.56
C GLN A 32 64.30 -15.75 54.21
N ILE A 33 63.27 -14.90 54.16
CA ILE A 33 63.23 -13.63 54.87
C ILE A 33 63.18 -13.85 56.40
N PHE A 34 62.32 -14.74 56.89
CA PHE A 34 62.20 -15.03 58.32
C PHE A 34 63.46 -15.68 58.89
N LEU A 35 64.16 -16.49 58.09
CA LEU A 35 65.46 -17.08 58.44
C LEU A 35 66.63 -16.09 58.30
N LYS A 36 66.37 -14.81 57.97
CA LYS A 36 67.35 -13.73 57.76
C LYS A 36 68.44 -14.08 56.73
N GLN A 37 68.09 -14.84 55.68
CA GLN A 37 68.98 -15.21 54.58
C GLN A 37 68.40 -14.76 53.23
N PRO A 38 68.20 -13.44 53.00
CA PRO A 38 67.52 -12.93 51.80
C PRO A 38 68.31 -13.17 50.51
N GLU A 39 69.64 -13.32 50.58
CA GLU A 39 70.49 -13.55 49.40
C GLU A 39 70.16 -14.87 48.68
N LYS A 40 69.69 -15.89 49.43
CA LYS A 40 69.29 -17.20 48.88
C LYS A 40 68.01 -17.15 48.03
N ILE A 41 67.28 -16.04 48.05
CA ILE A 41 66.12 -15.82 47.18
C ILE A 41 66.57 -15.68 45.71
N LEU A 42 67.80 -15.26 45.44
CA LEU A 42 68.28 -15.09 44.07
C LEU A 42 68.67 -16.41 43.40
N GLU A 43 68.80 -17.50 44.16
CA GLU A 43 69.09 -18.86 43.66
C GLU A 43 67.85 -19.78 43.65
N ILE A 44 66.71 -19.26 43.17
CA ILE A 44 65.47 -20.05 43.12
C ILE A 44 65.62 -21.25 42.18
N ASN A 45 65.39 -22.44 42.73
CA ASN A 45 65.22 -23.68 41.99
C ASN A 45 63.96 -24.38 42.48
N VAL A 46 63.20 -24.97 41.56
CA VAL A 46 61.93 -25.69 41.82
C VAL A 46 62.12 -26.75 42.91
N PHE A 47 63.23 -27.48 42.91
CA PHE A 47 63.51 -28.51 43.92
C PHE A 47 63.71 -27.90 45.32
N LYS A 48 64.46 -26.80 45.45
CA LYS A 48 64.67 -26.08 46.71
C LYS A 48 63.36 -25.50 47.26
N VAL A 49 62.49 -25.00 46.39
CA VAL A 49 61.17 -24.47 46.76
C VAL A 49 60.30 -25.56 47.39
N ILE A 50 60.23 -26.74 46.76
CA ILE A 50 59.42 -27.87 47.26
C ILE A 50 59.96 -28.39 48.60
N GLU A 51 61.29 -28.50 48.74
CA GLU A 51 61.94 -28.93 49.97
C GLU A 51 61.67 -27.95 51.12
N THR A 52 61.75 -26.65 50.86
CA THR A 52 61.49 -25.58 51.84
C THR A 52 60.03 -25.58 52.30
N VAL A 53 59.08 -25.78 51.38
CA VAL A 53 57.64 -25.87 51.73
C VAL A 53 57.36 -27.05 52.67
N LYS A 54 58.11 -28.16 52.54
CA LYS A 54 57.97 -29.37 53.38
C LYS A 54 58.87 -29.37 54.62
N SER A 55 59.73 -28.37 54.79
CA SER A 55 60.80 -28.37 55.79
C SER A 55 60.28 -28.21 57.23
N SER A 56 59.23 -27.43 57.44
CA SER A 56 58.69 -27.15 58.77
C SER A 56 57.17 -27.06 58.80
N LYS A 57 56.58 -27.23 59.99
CA LYS A 57 55.11 -27.14 60.18
C LYS A 57 54.61 -25.73 59.90
N GLU A 58 55.39 -24.72 60.23
CA GLU A 58 55.13 -23.30 59.99
C GLU A 58 55.13 -22.98 58.49
N SER A 59 56.07 -23.57 57.73
CA SER A 59 56.15 -23.43 56.27
C SER A 59 54.89 -23.97 55.59
N ILE A 60 54.41 -25.12 56.04
CA ILE A 60 53.17 -25.74 55.53
C ILE A 60 51.95 -24.87 55.89
N GLN A 61 51.90 -24.28 57.09
CA GLN A 61 50.81 -23.39 57.49
C GLN A 61 50.75 -22.12 56.63
N ILE A 62 51.90 -21.48 56.36
CA ILE A 62 51.99 -20.30 55.47
C ILE A 62 51.56 -20.68 54.04
N PHE A 63 51.98 -21.84 53.56
CA PHE A 63 51.59 -22.34 52.24
C PHE A 63 50.07 -22.57 52.11
N ILE A 64 49.45 -23.22 53.10
CA ILE A 64 48.00 -23.45 53.08
C ILE A 64 47.22 -22.12 53.16
N LEU A 65 47.65 -21.19 54.03
CA LEU A 65 46.98 -19.90 54.17
C LEU A 65 47.05 -19.07 52.89
N THR A 66 48.21 -19.04 52.24
CA THR A 66 48.38 -18.32 50.96
C THR A 66 47.54 -18.94 49.85
N ILE A 67 47.44 -20.28 49.77
CA ILE A 67 46.57 -20.96 48.79
C ILE A 67 45.11 -20.53 48.99
N ILE A 68 44.63 -20.54 50.23
CA ILE A 68 43.24 -20.16 50.55
C ILE A 68 42.99 -18.70 50.13
N CYS A 69 43.91 -17.79 50.42
CA CYS A 69 43.83 -16.39 50.00
C CYS A 69 43.77 -16.24 48.47
N PHE A 70 44.64 -16.93 47.73
CA PHE A 70 44.62 -16.87 46.26
C PHE A 70 43.36 -17.50 45.68
N MET A 71 42.84 -18.57 46.26
CA MET A 71 41.59 -19.20 45.81
C MET A 71 40.36 -18.34 46.11
N LEU A 72 40.31 -17.65 47.25
CA LEU A 72 39.28 -16.63 47.53
C LEU A 72 39.36 -15.47 46.53
N PHE A 73 40.57 -14.99 46.23
CA PHE A 73 40.75 -13.92 45.24
C PHE A 73 40.35 -14.36 43.82
N ALA A 74 40.74 -15.57 43.42
CA ALA A 74 40.40 -16.13 42.12
C ALA A 74 38.90 -16.37 41.96
N THR A 75 38.24 -16.91 42.99
CA THR A 75 36.78 -17.13 42.97
C THR A 75 36.02 -15.81 42.89
N ILE A 76 36.39 -14.78 43.67
CA ILE A 76 35.80 -13.43 43.58
C ILE A 76 36.04 -12.82 42.20
N SER A 77 37.26 -12.95 41.65
CA SER A 77 37.62 -12.41 40.34
C SER A 77 36.86 -13.08 39.21
N ILE A 78 36.75 -14.41 39.23
CA ILE A 78 35.94 -15.17 38.27
C ILE A 78 34.46 -14.78 38.43
N PHE A 79 33.93 -14.66 39.64
CA PHE A 79 32.54 -14.25 39.83
C PHE A 79 32.27 -12.80 39.40
N ARG A 80 33.24 -11.89 39.55
CA ARG A 80 33.13 -10.48 39.13
C ARG A 80 33.31 -10.32 37.62
N PHE A 81 34.26 -11.03 37.01
CA PHE A 81 34.51 -11.02 35.56
C PHE A 81 33.40 -11.72 34.78
N PHE A 82 32.86 -12.81 35.34
CA PHE A 82 31.73 -13.54 34.80
C PHE A 82 30.41 -13.22 35.50
N ARG A 83 30.29 -12.05 36.15
CA ARG A 83 28.97 -11.47 36.46
C ARG A 83 28.24 -11.47 35.12
N GLY A 84 27.23 -12.33 35.00
CA GLY A 84 26.34 -12.26 33.86
C GLY A 84 25.90 -10.81 33.81
N LYS A 85 26.11 -10.12 32.68
CA LYS A 85 25.50 -8.82 32.49
C LYS A 85 24.04 -9.02 32.90
N ASN A 86 23.61 -8.37 33.99
CA ASN A 86 22.20 -8.29 34.30
C ASN A 86 21.53 -7.90 32.99
N TYR A 87 20.53 -8.68 32.59
CA TYR A 87 19.92 -8.56 31.28
C TYR A 87 19.52 -7.10 31.05
N HIS A 88 20.33 -6.39 30.29
CA HIS A 88 20.03 -5.07 29.79
C HIS A 88 19.96 -5.25 28.28
N SER A 89 18.75 -5.51 27.80
CA SER A 89 18.42 -5.19 26.41
C SER A 89 18.94 -3.79 26.13
N LYS A 90 19.80 -3.63 25.12
CA LYS A 90 20.24 -2.29 24.67
C LYS A 90 19.00 -1.43 24.48
N THR A 91 18.95 -0.22 25.00
CA THR A 91 17.81 0.66 24.77
C THR A 91 18.00 1.48 23.50
N TYR A 92 16.91 1.80 22.81
CA TYR A 92 16.88 2.75 21.70
C TYR A 92 16.00 3.94 22.08
N LYS A 93 16.53 5.15 21.88
CA LYS A 93 15.80 6.41 22.08
C LYS A 93 14.78 6.61 20.96
N VAL A 94 13.49 6.55 21.30
CA VAL A 94 12.38 6.84 20.38
C VAL A 94 12.16 8.35 20.28
N THR A 95 12.31 9.06 21.39
CA THR A 95 12.27 10.53 21.50
C THR A 95 13.34 10.99 22.49
N ASP A 96 13.50 12.30 22.70
CA ASP A 96 14.48 12.82 23.66
C ASP A 96 14.28 12.33 25.09
N ASN A 97 13.06 11.89 25.43
CA ASN A 97 12.66 11.49 26.78
C ASN A 97 12.21 10.03 26.90
N ILE A 98 12.09 9.28 25.80
CA ILE A 98 11.57 7.90 25.81
C ILE A 98 12.60 6.94 25.21
N GLU A 99 12.98 5.93 26.00
CA GLU A 99 13.86 4.82 25.60
C GLU A 99 13.15 3.48 25.77
N ILE A 100 13.26 2.62 24.76
CA ILE A 100 12.67 1.26 24.77
C ILE A 100 13.73 0.17 24.57
N PRO A 101 13.57 -1.02 25.18
CA PRO A 101 14.51 -2.12 25.06
C PRO A 101 14.54 -2.78 23.66
N MET A 102 15.72 -3.09 23.14
CA MET A 102 15.96 -3.89 21.92
C MET A 102 15.68 -5.38 22.21
N PRO A 103 14.80 -6.07 21.46
CA PRO A 103 14.58 -7.50 21.61
C PRO A 103 15.79 -8.28 21.09
N VAL A 104 16.03 -9.41 21.73
CA VAL A 104 17.21 -10.23 21.49
C VAL A 104 16.75 -11.60 20.99
N GLY A 105 16.74 -11.78 19.67
CA GLY A 105 16.53 -13.09 19.02
C GLY A 105 15.23 -13.24 18.21
N LEU A 106 15.24 -14.26 17.34
CA LEU A 106 14.16 -14.61 16.40
C LEU A 106 12.87 -15.18 17.03
N HIS A 107 12.84 -15.36 18.36
CA HIS A 107 11.82 -16.19 19.05
C HIS A 107 11.10 -15.52 20.23
N GLN A 108 11.28 -14.22 20.47
CA GLN A 108 10.41 -13.47 21.40
C GLN A 108 9.24 -12.86 20.62
N ASN A 109 8.26 -13.70 20.26
CA ASN A 109 7.22 -13.38 19.27
C ASN A 109 5.82 -13.23 19.87
N GLN A 110 5.67 -12.66 21.08
CA GLN A 110 4.35 -12.58 21.73
C GLN A 110 3.60 -11.25 21.47
N HIS A 111 4.26 -10.20 20.96
CA HIS A 111 3.62 -8.89 20.68
C HIS A 111 4.07 -8.22 19.37
N GLY A 112 4.42 -9.01 18.35
CA GLY A 112 4.81 -8.48 17.04
C GLY A 112 6.32 -8.21 16.93
N SER A 113 6.92 -8.75 15.88
CA SER A 113 8.33 -8.64 15.53
C SER A 113 8.66 -7.35 14.75
N VAL A 114 7.84 -6.30 14.90
CA VAL A 114 7.98 -5.06 14.11
C VAL A 114 9.13 -4.22 14.69
N TRP A 115 10.32 -4.42 14.14
CA TRP A 115 11.45 -3.52 14.31
C TRP A 115 11.57 -2.60 13.10
N TRP A 116 12.01 -1.37 13.36
CA TRP A 116 12.43 -0.46 12.30
C TRP A 116 13.46 -1.16 11.42
N LEU A 117 13.13 -1.31 10.14
CA LEU A 117 14.04 -1.88 9.17
C LEU A 117 15.36 -1.11 9.21
N SER A 118 16.50 -1.80 9.38
CA SER A 118 17.79 -1.09 9.41
C SER A 118 18.03 -0.40 8.05
N LYS A 119 18.61 0.81 8.04
CA LYS A 119 18.93 1.58 6.80
C LYS A 119 19.66 0.76 5.73
N LYS A 120 20.46 -0.24 6.12
CA LYS A 120 21.17 -1.14 5.19
C LYS A 120 20.28 -2.21 4.55
N LYS A 121 19.19 -2.59 5.21
CA LYS A 121 18.21 -3.58 4.72
C LYS A 121 17.13 -2.95 3.83
N PHE A 122 16.88 -1.64 3.92
CA PHE A 122 15.92 -0.94 3.04
C PHE A 122 16.09 -1.28 1.55
N LYS A 123 17.32 -1.20 1.04
CA LYS A 123 17.63 -1.53 -0.37
C LYS A 123 17.43 -3.00 -0.75
N LYS A 124 17.31 -3.90 0.24
CA LYS A 124 17.07 -5.34 0.01
C LYS A 124 15.60 -5.71 0.16
N THR A 125 14.82 -4.90 0.87
CA THR A 125 13.43 -5.19 1.21
C THR A 125 12.44 -4.46 0.29
N PHE A 126 12.80 -3.26 -0.17
CA PHE A 126 11.93 -2.46 -1.04
C PHE A 126 12.53 -2.33 -2.43
N GLY A 127 11.65 -2.24 -3.44
CA GLY A 127 12.01 -1.78 -4.77
C GLY A 127 12.66 -0.40 -4.70
N VAL A 128 13.62 -0.14 -5.60
CA VAL A 128 14.33 1.15 -5.67
C VAL A 128 14.31 1.66 -7.11
N ASN A 129 13.63 2.77 -7.32
CA ASN A 129 13.65 3.53 -8.56
C ASN A 129 14.52 4.78 -8.35
N THR A 130 15.43 5.08 -9.28
CA THR A 130 16.28 6.27 -9.18
C THR A 130 15.76 7.35 -10.11
N ILE A 131 15.38 8.49 -9.55
CA ILE A 131 15.05 9.72 -10.27
C ILE A 131 16.36 10.44 -10.59
N ASP A 132 16.62 10.66 -11.88
CA ASP A 132 17.83 11.27 -12.41
C ASP A 132 17.43 12.37 -13.41
N GLU A 133 17.77 13.62 -13.11
CA GLU A 133 17.45 14.78 -13.96
C GLU A 133 18.14 14.72 -15.33
N GLU A 134 19.19 13.92 -15.49
CA GLU A 134 19.81 13.70 -16.81
C GLU A 134 19.04 12.68 -17.67
N ASN A 135 18.02 12.00 -17.14
CA ASN A 135 17.16 11.12 -17.94
C ASN A 135 16.34 11.94 -18.95
N PRO A 136 16.31 11.58 -20.24
CA PRO A 136 15.62 12.36 -21.28
C PRO A 136 14.14 12.62 -21.00
N THR A 137 13.40 11.62 -20.52
CA THR A 137 11.97 11.76 -20.19
C THR A 137 11.76 12.69 -19.00
N ILE A 138 12.51 12.48 -17.91
CA ILE A 138 12.41 13.32 -16.70
C ILE A 138 12.78 14.76 -17.02
N LYS A 139 13.87 14.96 -17.78
CA LYS A 139 14.31 16.28 -18.20
C LYS A 139 13.24 17.00 -19.02
N ALA A 140 12.65 16.32 -20.00
CA ALA A 140 11.58 16.90 -20.82
C ALA A 140 10.34 17.25 -19.99
N LEU A 141 9.97 16.41 -19.01
CA LEU A 141 8.86 16.70 -18.10
C LEU A 141 9.14 17.95 -17.23
N LEU A 142 10.36 18.07 -16.70
CA LEU A 142 10.77 19.24 -15.90
C LEU A 142 10.78 20.52 -16.74
N GLU A 143 11.32 20.48 -17.96
CA GLU A 143 11.31 21.62 -18.89
C GLU A 143 9.87 22.09 -19.17
N LYS A 144 8.95 21.14 -19.45
CA LYS A 144 7.53 21.45 -19.67
C LYS A 144 6.81 21.94 -18.42
N ALA A 145 7.17 21.44 -17.24
CA ALA A 145 6.60 21.92 -15.98
C ALA A 145 6.99 23.39 -15.70
N GLU A 146 8.23 23.79 -16.01
CA GLU A 146 8.67 25.19 -15.87
C GLU A 146 7.97 26.11 -16.89
N GLU A 147 7.72 25.63 -18.12
CA GLU A 147 6.91 26.35 -19.12
C GLU A 147 5.48 26.62 -18.59
N ASP A 148 4.81 25.57 -18.08
CA ASP A 148 3.45 25.70 -17.51
C ASP A 148 3.41 26.68 -16.34
N ARG A 149 4.39 26.58 -15.44
CA ARG A 149 4.52 27.49 -14.31
C ARG A 149 4.59 28.94 -14.78
N GLY A 150 5.39 29.23 -15.81
CA GLY A 150 5.49 30.56 -16.39
C GLY A 150 4.17 31.05 -16.99
N ILE A 151 3.35 30.17 -17.57
CA ILE A 151 2.01 30.51 -18.09
C ILE A 151 1.04 30.83 -16.95
N ILE A 152 1.03 29.99 -15.90
CA ILE A 152 0.16 30.18 -14.73
C ILE A 152 0.50 31.51 -14.04
N GLU A 153 1.78 31.78 -13.77
CA GLU A 153 2.22 33.02 -13.12
C GLU A 153 1.88 34.28 -13.95
N LYS A 154 1.81 34.19 -15.29
CA LYS A 154 1.33 35.27 -16.15
C LYS A 154 -0.18 35.45 -16.07
N SER A 155 -0.93 34.35 -16.07
CA SER A 155 -2.40 34.39 -16.00
C SER A 155 -2.92 34.95 -14.67
N GLU A 156 -2.20 34.74 -13.56
CA GLU A 156 -2.55 35.34 -12.27
C GLU A 156 -2.36 36.87 -12.27
N LYS A 157 -1.42 37.37 -13.08
CA LYS A 157 -1.12 38.81 -13.21
C LYS A 157 -2.05 39.51 -14.19
N ASP A 158 -2.52 38.84 -15.23
CA ASP A 158 -3.42 39.40 -16.24
C ASP A 158 -4.69 38.54 -16.40
N LYS A 159 -5.80 39.04 -15.84
CA LYS A 159 -7.12 38.39 -15.86
C LYS A 159 -7.71 38.19 -17.26
N ASN A 160 -7.18 38.86 -18.29
CA ASN A 160 -7.62 38.67 -19.68
C ASN A 160 -6.89 37.51 -20.38
N THR A 161 -5.84 36.95 -19.77
CA THR A 161 -5.12 35.80 -20.32
C THR A 161 -5.97 34.54 -20.15
N LYS A 162 -6.55 34.04 -21.25
CA LYS A 162 -7.19 32.72 -21.25
C LYS A 162 -6.12 31.64 -21.06
N LEU A 163 -6.21 30.89 -19.96
CA LEU A 163 -5.46 29.66 -19.74
C LEU A 163 -5.96 28.59 -20.73
N ASN A 164 -5.29 28.46 -21.87
CA ASN A 164 -5.46 27.31 -22.74
C ASN A 164 -4.21 26.42 -22.63
N LEU A 165 -4.24 25.48 -21.70
CA LEU A 165 -3.21 24.45 -21.55
C LEU A 165 -3.59 23.26 -22.45
N GLU A 166 -3.37 23.40 -23.76
CA GLU A 166 -3.38 22.24 -24.64
C GLU A 166 -2.19 21.35 -24.27
N VAL A 167 -2.49 20.18 -23.71
CA VAL A 167 -1.46 19.26 -23.23
C VAL A 167 -1.00 18.37 -24.38
N GLU A 168 0.08 18.75 -25.02
CA GLU A 168 0.73 17.93 -26.04
C GLU A 168 1.47 16.74 -25.39
N PRO A 169 1.23 15.50 -25.85
CA PRO A 169 2.02 14.34 -25.45
C PRO A 169 3.49 14.49 -25.82
N LEU A 170 4.38 13.91 -25.00
CA LEU A 170 5.79 13.80 -25.36
C LEU A 170 5.98 12.88 -26.60
N PRO A 171 7.12 13.02 -27.31
CA PRO A 171 7.49 12.09 -28.38
C PRO A 171 7.46 10.62 -27.93
N GLU A 172 7.11 9.70 -28.83
CA GLU A 172 6.94 8.26 -28.53
C GLU A 172 8.13 7.62 -27.80
N GLU A 173 9.35 8.04 -28.13
CA GLU A 173 10.56 7.55 -27.49
C GLU A 173 10.63 7.88 -26.00
N LEU A 174 10.12 9.06 -25.61
CA LEU A 174 10.12 9.57 -24.24
C LEU A 174 8.92 9.09 -23.42
N LYS A 175 7.87 8.58 -24.08
CA LYS A 175 6.67 8.02 -23.42
C LYS A 175 6.88 6.60 -22.88
N LYS A 176 7.99 5.95 -23.24
CA LYS A 176 8.29 4.59 -22.76
C LYS A 176 8.52 4.58 -21.25
N PRO A 177 8.10 3.51 -20.54
CA PRO A 177 8.37 3.37 -19.12
C PRO A 177 9.87 3.50 -18.82
N ILE A 178 10.22 4.38 -17.89
CA ILE A 178 11.60 4.50 -17.41
C ILE A 178 11.90 3.54 -16.26
N PHE A 179 10.86 3.11 -15.55
CA PHE A 179 10.94 2.12 -14.48
C PHE A 179 10.33 0.80 -14.90
N LYS A 180 10.86 -0.30 -14.37
CA LYS A 180 10.34 -1.65 -14.63
C LYS A 180 9.03 -1.91 -13.88
N LYS A 181 8.91 -1.34 -12.68
CA LYS A 181 7.75 -1.47 -11.80
C LYS A 181 7.55 -0.18 -11.01
N GLY A 182 6.30 0.12 -10.71
CA GLY A 182 5.86 1.19 -9.81
C GLY A 182 5.28 0.63 -8.52
N GLY A 183 4.76 1.52 -7.67
CA GLY A 183 4.05 1.13 -6.45
C GLY A 183 4.09 2.20 -5.37
N LEU A 184 3.56 1.84 -4.20
CA LEU A 184 3.46 2.73 -3.04
C LEU A 184 4.85 3.16 -2.57
N VAL A 185 5.12 4.45 -2.63
CA VAL A 185 6.38 5.04 -2.16
C VAL A 185 6.39 5.08 -0.64
N VAL A 186 7.42 4.48 -0.04
CA VAL A 186 7.59 4.41 1.43
C VAL A 186 8.74 5.28 1.93
N GLY A 187 9.58 5.77 1.04
CA GLY A 187 10.69 6.65 1.42
C GLY A 187 11.53 7.13 0.25
N LYS A 188 12.39 8.10 0.53
CA LYS A 188 13.28 8.73 -0.46
C LYS A 188 14.65 8.95 0.13
N LYS A 189 15.68 8.95 -0.70
CA LYS A 189 17.05 9.25 -0.29
C LYS A 189 17.86 9.87 -1.42
N ASP A 190 18.36 11.07 -1.16
CA ASP A 190 19.37 11.71 -1.99
C ASP A 190 20.65 10.88 -2.06
N ARG A 191 21.19 10.74 -3.27
CA ARG A 191 22.45 10.07 -3.55
C ARG A 191 23.24 10.88 -4.58
N ILE A 192 24.56 10.92 -4.42
CA ILE A 192 25.46 11.52 -5.40
C ILE A 192 26.12 10.39 -6.18
N ILE A 193 26.02 10.45 -7.52
CA ILE A 193 26.75 9.56 -8.42
C ILE A 193 28.03 10.25 -8.84
N PHE A 194 29.15 9.54 -8.70
CA PHE A 194 30.47 9.97 -9.14
C PHE A 194 30.81 9.23 -10.44
N LYS A 195 30.93 9.95 -11.55
CA LYS A 195 31.34 9.38 -12.84
C LYS A 195 32.74 9.89 -13.20
N PRO A 196 33.77 9.02 -13.19
CA PRO A 196 35.10 9.42 -13.63
C PRO A 196 35.10 9.66 -15.15
N TYR A 197 35.74 10.72 -15.59
CA TYR A 197 35.94 11.01 -17.01
C TYR A 197 37.27 11.72 -17.26
N ILE A 198 37.75 11.69 -18.49
CA ILE A 198 39.00 12.34 -18.88
C ILE A 198 38.67 13.67 -19.55
N LYS A 199 38.97 14.78 -18.87
CA LYS A 199 38.83 16.12 -19.42
C LYS A 199 40.03 16.41 -20.32
N LYS A 200 39.78 16.72 -21.59
CA LYS A 200 40.83 17.16 -22.53
C LYS A 200 40.88 18.69 -22.52
N ILE A 201 42.00 19.26 -22.09
CA ILE A 201 42.25 20.70 -22.11
C ILE A 201 43.31 20.97 -23.17
N ARG A 202 43.04 21.88 -24.11
CA ARG A 202 44.01 22.24 -25.15
C ARG A 202 45.16 23.04 -24.53
N ILE A 203 46.39 22.63 -24.81
CA ILE A 203 47.59 23.37 -24.36
C ILE A 203 47.81 24.53 -25.33
N PHE A 204 47.96 25.75 -24.78
CA PHE A 204 48.08 27.03 -25.51
C PHE A 204 48.86 26.91 -26.83
N LYS A 205 48.25 27.43 -27.92
CA LYS A 205 48.83 27.55 -29.28
C LYS A 205 49.43 26.26 -29.88
N THR A 206 49.12 25.09 -29.36
CA THR A 206 49.51 23.79 -29.94
C THR A 206 48.28 22.94 -30.29
N ASN A 207 48.49 21.88 -31.09
CA ASN A 207 47.49 20.83 -31.36
C ASN A 207 47.51 19.71 -30.28
N LYS A 208 48.23 19.90 -29.17
CA LYS A 208 48.36 18.91 -28.09
C LYS A 208 47.30 19.15 -27.00
N TYR A 209 46.69 18.06 -26.53
CA TYR A 209 45.67 18.07 -25.48
C TYR A 209 46.23 17.45 -24.19
N LEU A 210 46.10 18.17 -23.07
CA LEU A 210 46.34 17.63 -21.73
C LEU A 210 45.12 16.84 -21.29
N LYS A 211 45.32 15.56 -20.91
CA LYS A 211 44.29 14.68 -20.39
C LYS A 211 44.32 14.73 -18.86
N ILE A 212 43.33 15.35 -18.24
CA ILE A 212 43.20 15.42 -16.78
C ILE A 212 42.10 14.45 -16.32
N PRO A 213 42.40 13.49 -15.44
CA PRO A 213 41.36 12.67 -14.81
C PRO A 213 40.50 13.58 -13.93
N THR A 214 39.19 13.63 -14.19
CA THR A 214 38.23 14.47 -13.46
C THR A 214 37.02 13.63 -13.08
N ILE A 215 36.30 14.03 -12.03
CA ILE A 215 35.08 13.37 -11.58
C ILE A 215 33.91 14.30 -11.85
N LYS A 216 32.92 13.84 -12.62
CA LYS A 216 31.62 14.51 -12.72
C LYS A 216 30.75 14.00 -11.58
N THR A 217 30.21 14.89 -10.77
CA THR A 217 29.19 14.57 -9.78
C THR A 217 27.83 14.91 -10.34
N ARG A 218 26.84 14.05 -10.10
CA ARG A 218 25.43 14.35 -10.35
C ARG A 218 24.59 13.88 -9.18
N LYS A 219 23.60 14.69 -8.79
CA LYS A 219 22.65 14.37 -7.71
C LYS A 219 21.50 13.56 -8.30
N VAL A 220 21.12 12.49 -7.62
CA VAL A 220 19.96 11.65 -7.97
C VAL A 220 19.17 11.34 -6.70
N GLU A 221 17.89 11.00 -6.83
CA GLU A 221 17.04 10.60 -5.71
C GLU A 221 16.68 9.10 -5.84
N ASP A 222 17.02 8.30 -4.84
CA ASP A 222 16.54 6.91 -4.72
C ASP A 222 15.15 6.93 -4.06
N VAL A 223 14.13 6.48 -4.79
CA VAL A 223 12.75 6.29 -4.31
C VAL A 223 12.55 4.83 -3.92
N TYR A 224 12.19 4.60 -2.67
CA TYR A 224 11.88 3.27 -2.13
C TYR A 224 10.38 3.03 -2.20
N PHE A 225 9.98 1.88 -2.73
CA PHE A 225 8.58 1.55 -2.92
C PHE A 225 8.30 0.06 -2.71
N ILE A 226 7.02 -0.28 -2.55
CA ILE A 226 6.55 -1.68 -2.49
C ILE A 226 6.37 -2.18 -3.91
N ASP A 227 7.22 -3.12 -4.33
CA ASP A 227 7.28 -3.69 -5.69
C ASP A 227 6.57 -5.05 -5.84
N ASP A 228 6.02 -5.56 -4.74
CA ASP A 228 5.18 -6.74 -4.68
C ASP A 228 3.70 -6.43 -4.93
N ASP A 229 2.93 -7.47 -5.23
CA ASP A 229 1.49 -7.42 -5.44
C ASP A 229 0.75 -7.47 -4.07
N LEU A 230 1.16 -6.61 -3.14
CA LEU A 230 0.61 -6.51 -1.77
C LEU A 230 -0.33 -5.32 -1.62
N HIS A 231 -1.41 -5.51 -0.86
CA HIS A 231 -2.25 -4.40 -0.41
C HIS A 231 -1.59 -3.67 0.76
N SER A 232 -1.73 -2.35 0.79
CA SER A 232 -1.13 -1.50 1.82
C SER A 232 -2.14 -0.51 2.36
N ILE A 233 -2.23 -0.41 3.68
CA ILE A 233 -3.04 0.59 4.38
C ILE A 233 -2.14 1.65 4.99
N THR A 234 -2.42 2.92 4.68
CA THR A 234 -1.73 4.06 5.29
C THR A 234 -2.68 4.87 6.14
N ILE A 235 -2.37 4.96 7.43
CA ILE A 235 -3.16 5.70 8.42
C ILE A 235 -2.41 6.97 8.78
N GLY A 236 -3.11 8.10 8.71
CA GLY A 236 -2.57 9.38 9.17
C GLY A 236 -3.69 10.36 9.45
N ALA A 237 -3.46 11.32 10.34
CA ALA A 237 -4.42 12.37 10.63
C ALA A 237 -4.60 13.33 9.44
N THR A 238 -5.68 14.12 9.45
CA THR A 238 -5.84 15.25 8.53
C THR A 238 -4.67 16.23 8.72
N ARG A 239 -4.17 16.81 7.62
CA ARG A 239 -2.98 17.68 7.58
C ARG A 239 -1.64 17.02 7.97
N SER A 240 -1.56 15.69 8.06
CA SER A 240 -0.29 14.98 8.30
C SER A 240 0.63 14.89 7.06
N GLY A 241 0.25 15.50 5.94
CA GLY A 241 1.03 15.48 4.69
C GLY A 241 0.93 14.19 3.86
N LYS A 242 -0.06 13.31 4.11
CA LYS A 242 -0.25 12.05 3.36
C LYS A 242 -0.26 12.25 1.83
N THR A 243 -1.10 13.17 1.35
CA THR A 243 -1.24 13.47 -0.09
C THR A 243 0.11 13.80 -0.73
N ARG A 244 0.87 14.73 -0.12
CA ARG A 244 2.13 15.24 -0.67
C ARG A 244 3.28 14.26 -0.57
N SER A 245 3.41 13.57 0.56
CA SER A 245 4.58 12.74 0.88
C SER A 245 4.44 11.29 0.42
N LEU A 246 3.22 10.81 0.20
CA LEU A 246 2.92 9.41 -0.12
C LEU A 246 2.14 9.28 -1.42
N VAL A 247 0.95 9.87 -1.51
CA VAL A 247 -0.01 9.61 -2.62
C VAL A 247 0.53 10.13 -3.95
N LEU A 248 0.86 11.42 -4.04
CA LEU A 248 1.43 12.02 -5.25
C LEU A 248 2.76 11.38 -5.65
N GLN A 249 3.59 11.03 -4.66
CA GLN A 249 4.86 10.35 -4.92
C GLN A 249 4.64 8.97 -5.54
N SER A 250 3.62 8.26 -5.08
CA SER A 250 3.24 6.95 -5.60
C SER A 250 2.65 7.06 -6.99
N ILE A 251 1.76 8.02 -7.24
CA ILE A 251 1.22 8.28 -8.59
C ILE A 251 2.36 8.52 -9.59
N ASN A 252 3.32 9.38 -9.26
CA ASN A 252 4.45 9.66 -10.16
C ASN A 252 5.36 8.43 -10.36
N ASN A 253 5.61 7.66 -9.29
CA ASN A 253 6.40 6.44 -9.40
C ASN A 253 5.71 5.37 -10.27
N ILE A 254 4.39 5.23 -10.18
CA ILE A 254 3.56 4.34 -11.01
C ILE A 254 3.53 4.86 -12.46
N ALA A 255 3.35 6.17 -12.66
CA ALA A 255 3.32 6.82 -13.96
C ALA A 255 4.59 6.59 -14.77
N LEU A 256 5.74 6.76 -14.12
CA LEU A 256 7.06 6.55 -14.71
C LEU A 256 7.37 5.05 -15.00
N ALA A 257 6.62 4.14 -14.38
CA ALA A 257 6.65 2.71 -14.68
C ALA A 257 5.67 2.27 -15.78
N GLY A 258 4.81 3.18 -16.28
CA GLY A 258 3.82 2.85 -17.30
C GLY A 258 2.72 1.90 -16.83
N GLU A 259 2.52 1.77 -15.53
CA GLU A 259 1.47 0.95 -14.93
C GLU A 259 0.14 1.73 -14.86
N ASN A 260 -0.99 1.03 -14.91
CA ASN A 260 -2.30 1.65 -14.79
C ASN A 260 -2.59 2.09 -13.37
N MET A 261 -3.49 3.06 -13.22
CA MET A 261 -3.93 3.56 -11.93
C MET A 261 -5.42 3.85 -11.90
N VAL A 262 -6.07 3.42 -10.82
CA VAL A 262 -7.44 3.79 -10.45
C VAL A 262 -7.35 4.58 -9.15
N ILE A 263 -7.73 5.85 -9.19
CA ILE A 263 -7.45 6.83 -8.14
C ILE A 263 -8.78 7.37 -7.61
N SER A 264 -9.01 7.29 -6.30
CA SER A 264 -10.06 8.11 -5.68
C SER A 264 -9.50 9.46 -5.28
N ASP A 265 -10.23 10.52 -5.62
CA ASP A 265 -9.82 11.90 -5.41
C ASP A 265 -10.97 12.75 -4.85
N PRO A 266 -11.25 12.66 -3.53
CA PRO A 266 -12.33 13.42 -2.91
C PRO A 266 -12.22 14.94 -3.03
N LYS A 267 -11.03 15.47 -3.35
CA LYS A 267 -10.79 16.92 -3.44
C LYS A 267 -10.65 17.42 -4.88
N GLY A 268 -10.35 16.52 -5.81
CA GLY A 268 -9.93 16.86 -7.17
C GLY A 268 -8.45 17.26 -7.27
N GLU A 269 -7.73 17.31 -6.14
CA GLU A 269 -6.36 17.82 -6.11
C GLU A 269 -5.36 16.86 -6.77
N LEU A 270 -5.60 15.55 -6.67
CA LEU A 270 -4.72 14.56 -7.30
C LEU A 270 -4.79 14.67 -8.82
N PHE A 271 -6.00 14.80 -9.36
CA PHE A 271 -6.21 15.04 -10.78
C PHE A 271 -5.56 16.36 -11.23
N GLU A 272 -5.83 17.45 -10.52
CA GLU A 272 -5.27 18.77 -10.84
C GLU A 272 -3.74 18.78 -10.86
N TYR A 273 -3.10 18.10 -9.90
CA TYR A 273 -1.63 18.06 -9.82
C TYR A 273 -0.98 17.14 -10.85
N THR A 274 -1.66 16.10 -11.34
CA THR A 274 -1.00 15.00 -12.08
C THR A 274 -1.52 14.78 -13.50
N CYS A 275 -2.71 15.26 -13.87
CA CYS A 275 -3.32 14.95 -15.17
C CYS A 275 -2.48 15.42 -16.37
N VAL A 276 -1.85 16.59 -16.27
CA VAL A 276 -1.01 17.16 -17.33
C VAL A 276 0.22 16.28 -17.56
N GLU A 277 0.90 15.88 -16.48
CA GLU A 277 2.07 15.00 -16.55
C GLU A 277 1.72 13.62 -17.12
N LEU A 278 0.60 13.04 -16.68
CA LEU A 278 0.11 11.75 -17.17
C LEU A 278 -0.21 11.81 -18.68
N LYS A 279 -0.92 12.85 -19.14
CA LYS A 279 -1.19 13.08 -20.57
C LYS A 279 0.10 13.25 -21.37
N ARG A 280 1.09 13.98 -20.85
CA ARG A 280 2.42 14.12 -21.46
C ARG A 280 3.14 12.79 -21.60
N LEU A 281 3.05 11.94 -20.58
CA LEU A 281 3.56 10.58 -20.65
C LEU A 281 2.76 9.72 -21.64
N GLY A 282 1.58 10.13 -22.11
CA GLY A 282 0.74 9.37 -23.03
C GLY A 282 -0.19 8.39 -22.34
N TYR A 283 -0.60 8.69 -21.11
CA TYR A 283 -1.69 7.97 -20.48
C TYR A 283 -3.03 8.36 -21.10
N ASN A 284 -3.91 7.37 -21.26
CA ASN A 284 -5.34 7.62 -21.39
C ASN A 284 -5.87 8.07 -20.03
N VAL A 285 -6.12 9.38 -19.88
CA VAL A 285 -6.58 9.97 -18.63
C VAL A 285 -8.10 10.09 -18.66
N LEU A 286 -8.75 9.27 -17.85
CA LEU A 286 -10.20 9.17 -17.73
C LEU A 286 -10.65 9.76 -16.39
N THR A 287 -11.84 10.34 -16.36
CA THR A 287 -12.39 10.94 -15.13
C THR A 287 -13.83 10.51 -14.92
N LEU A 288 -14.17 10.14 -13.69
CA LEU A 288 -15.53 10.05 -13.21
C LEU A 288 -15.74 11.19 -12.21
N ASP A 289 -16.17 12.35 -12.71
CA ASP A 289 -16.22 13.61 -11.96
C ASP A 289 -17.63 13.92 -11.45
N PHE A 290 -17.92 13.47 -10.23
CA PHE A 290 -19.20 13.77 -9.56
C PHE A 290 -19.28 15.20 -9.02
N LYS A 291 -18.18 15.96 -9.01
CA LYS A 291 -18.15 17.38 -8.63
C LYS A 291 -18.53 18.27 -9.82
N THR A 292 -18.08 17.91 -11.02
CA THR A 292 -18.42 18.58 -12.29
C THR A 292 -18.80 17.57 -13.37
N PRO A 293 -20.02 17.00 -13.36
CA PRO A 293 -20.39 15.89 -14.25
C PRO A 293 -20.22 16.17 -15.75
N LEU A 294 -20.40 17.43 -16.18
CA LEU A 294 -20.18 17.83 -17.59
C LEU A 294 -18.73 17.69 -18.09
N LYS A 295 -17.76 17.64 -17.17
CA LYS A 295 -16.33 17.44 -17.50
C LYS A 295 -15.91 15.97 -17.36
N SER A 296 -16.78 15.14 -16.80
CA SER A 296 -16.54 13.72 -16.59
C SER A 296 -16.54 12.97 -17.92
N SER A 297 -15.78 11.88 -17.98
CA SER A 297 -16.04 10.79 -18.93
C SER A 297 -17.38 10.13 -18.59
N LYS A 298 -18.06 9.59 -19.61
CA LYS A 298 -19.34 8.89 -19.40
C LYS A 298 -19.14 7.42 -19.05
N TYR A 299 -19.93 6.90 -18.11
CA TYR A 299 -19.91 5.48 -17.75
C TYR A 299 -21.28 4.94 -17.36
N ASN A 300 -21.74 3.92 -18.07
CA ASN A 300 -23.01 3.28 -17.78
C ASN A 300 -22.82 2.11 -16.82
N PHE A 301 -23.33 2.25 -15.60
CA PHE A 301 -23.24 1.20 -14.57
C PHE A 301 -23.94 -0.11 -14.94
N LEU A 302 -24.86 -0.11 -15.91
CA LEU A 302 -25.49 -1.33 -16.41
C LEU A 302 -24.64 -2.06 -17.45
N GLN A 303 -23.49 -1.50 -17.87
CA GLN A 303 -22.64 -2.06 -18.90
C GLN A 303 -22.25 -3.54 -18.65
N PRO A 304 -21.89 -3.99 -17.44
CA PRO A 304 -21.63 -5.41 -17.19
C PRO A 304 -22.83 -6.32 -17.44
N VAL A 305 -24.04 -5.86 -17.12
CA VAL A 305 -25.30 -6.60 -17.37
C VAL A 305 -25.57 -6.67 -18.88
N ILE A 306 -25.45 -5.54 -19.58
CA ILE A 306 -25.64 -5.43 -21.02
C ILE A 306 -24.67 -6.37 -21.77
N GLU A 307 -23.39 -6.37 -21.38
CA GLU A 307 -22.37 -7.25 -21.98
C GLU A 307 -22.69 -8.73 -21.74
N ALA A 308 -23.07 -9.10 -20.51
CA ALA A 308 -23.42 -10.48 -20.19
C ALA A 308 -24.65 -10.98 -20.97
N ILE A 309 -25.68 -10.14 -21.14
CA ILE A 309 -26.85 -10.47 -21.97
C ILE A 309 -26.46 -10.60 -23.45
N LYS A 310 -25.63 -9.70 -23.98
CA LYS A 310 -25.12 -9.81 -25.37
C LYS A 310 -24.32 -11.09 -25.59
N GLN A 311 -23.60 -11.55 -24.57
CA GLN A 311 -22.88 -12.83 -24.58
C GLN A 311 -23.79 -14.04 -24.32
N LYS A 312 -25.10 -13.86 -24.20
CA LYS A 312 -26.09 -14.89 -23.86
C LYS A 312 -25.82 -15.59 -22.53
N ASN A 313 -25.20 -14.89 -21.58
CA ASN A 313 -24.91 -15.38 -20.25
C ASN A 313 -25.84 -14.72 -19.22
N THR A 314 -27.11 -15.12 -19.26
CA THR A 314 -28.17 -14.62 -18.37
C THR A 314 -27.84 -14.78 -16.88
N PRO A 315 -27.31 -15.93 -16.40
CA PRO A 315 -26.95 -16.08 -14.98
C PRO A 315 -25.88 -15.08 -14.53
N LYS A 316 -24.89 -14.79 -15.37
CA LYS A 316 -23.87 -13.76 -15.08
C LYS A 316 -24.47 -12.36 -15.05
N ALA A 317 -25.39 -12.06 -15.97
CA ALA A 317 -26.12 -10.80 -15.98
C ALA A 317 -26.93 -10.58 -14.70
N GLU A 318 -27.61 -11.62 -14.21
CA GLU A 318 -28.36 -11.59 -12.95
C GLU A 318 -27.48 -11.34 -11.73
N ASN A 319 -26.30 -11.96 -11.68
CA ASN A 319 -25.32 -11.71 -10.62
C ASN A 319 -24.86 -10.25 -10.63
N TYR A 320 -24.49 -9.71 -11.80
CA TYR A 320 -24.12 -8.30 -11.91
C TYR A 320 -25.26 -7.33 -11.55
N ALA A 321 -26.50 -7.63 -11.97
CA ALA A 321 -27.66 -6.85 -11.57
C ALA A 321 -27.85 -6.87 -10.04
N SER A 322 -27.61 -8.02 -9.41
CA SER A 322 -27.66 -8.16 -7.95
C SER A 322 -26.57 -7.36 -7.25
N ASP A 323 -25.34 -7.36 -7.77
CA ASP A 323 -24.23 -6.59 -7.21
C ASP A 323 -24.48 -5.08 -7.30
N ILE A 324 -25.00 -4.61 -8.44
CA ILE A 324 -25.42 -3.21 -8.63
C ILE A 324 -26.48 -2.83 -7.59
N VAL A 325 -27.55 -3.63 -7.49
CA VAL A 325 -28.66 -3.40 -6.56
C VAL A 325 -28.19 -3.42 -5.11
N GLN A 326 -27.34 -4.37 -4.74
CA GLN A 326 -26.76 -4.47 -3.41
C GLN A 326 -25.91 -3.23 -3.07
N SER A 327 -25.16 -2.69 -4.03
CA SER A 327 -24.35 -1.49 -3.81
C SER A 327 -25.18 -0.21 -3.71
N LEU A 328 -26.30 -0.12 -4.43
CA LEU A 328 -27.20 1.04 -4.39
C LEU A 328 -28.05 1.07 -3.12
N VAL A 329 -28.68 -0.05 -2.78
CA VAL A 329 -29.61 -0.15 -1.64
C VAL A 329 -28.85 -0.37 -0.32
N GLY A 330 -27.77 -1.14 -0.34
CA GLY A 330 -26.99 -1.51 0.83
C GLY A 330 -27.66 -2.56 1.72
N ASP A 331 -27.04 -2.83 2.87
CA ASP A 331 -27.58 -3.72 3.90
C ASP A 331 -28.63 -3.01 4.76
N VAL A 332 -29.45 -3.82 5.45
CA VAL A 332 -30.46 -3.33 6.40
C VAL A 332 -29.76 -2.47 7.47
N LYS A 333 -30.18 -1.20 7.58
CA LYS A 333 -29.59 -0.26 8.55
C LYS A 333 -30.18 -0.52 9.95
N GLY A 334 -29.33 -0.84 10.93
CA GLY A 334 -29.72 -0.97 12.33
C GLY A 334 -30.81 -2.02 12.56
N ASN A 335 -31.91 -1.63 13.21
CA ASN A 335 -33.07 -2.48 13.48
C ASN A 335 -34.11 -2.49 12.34
N GLY A 336 -33.73 -2.09 11.11
CA GLY A 336 -34.65 -2.11 9.97
C GLY A 336 -35.20 -3.53 9.69
N GLU A 337 -36.40 -3.61 9.11
CA GLU A 337 -36.98 -4.91 8.75
C GLU A 337 -36.45 -5.37 7.37
N ALA A 338 -35.99 -6.62 7.30
CA ALA A 338 -35.43 -7.20 6.08
C ALA A 338 -36.42 -7.22 4.90
N ILE A 339 -37.73 -7.24 5.18
CA ILE A 339 -38.78 -7.23 4.16
C ILE A 339 -38.72 -5.99 3.25
N TRP A 340 -38.49 -4.80 3.82
CA TRP A 340 -38.45 -3.55 3.06
C TRP A 340 -37.24 -3.49 2.15
N ASN A 341 -36.07 -3.85 2.69
CA ASN A 341 -34.82 -3.86 1.94
C ASN A 341 -34.83 -4.92 0.82
N ASN A 342 -35.33 -6.13 1.12
CA ASN A 342 -35.42 -7.20 0.12
C ASN A 342 -36.46 -6.89 -0.97
N GLY A 343 -37.60 -6.30 -0.60
CA GLY A 343 -38.63 -5.88 -1.54
C GLY A 343 -38.13 -4.79 -2.48
N GLU A 344 -37.43 -3.77 -1.96
CA GLU A 344 -36.79 -2.73 -2.78
C GLU A 344 -35.77 -3.34 -3.76
N LYS A 345 -34.88 -4.22 -3.28
CA LYS A 345 -33.90 -4.90 -4.13
C LYS A 345 -34.54 -5.74 -5.22
N ALA A 346 -35.62 -6.46 -4.90
CA ALA A 346 -36.39 -7.27 -5.84
C ALA A 346 -36.95 -6.42 -6.99
N VAL A 347 -37.55 -5.27 -6.67
CA VAL A 347 -38.09 -4.33 -7.67
C VAL A 347 -36.99 -3.82 -8.60
N ILE A 348 -35.90 -3.25 -8.04
CA ILE A 348 -34.83 -2.67 -8.85
C ILE A 348 -34.16 -3.75 -9.72
N ARG A 349 -33.88 -4.94 -9.17
CA ARG A 349 -33.28 -6.06 -9.93
C ARG A 349 -34.17 -6.47 -11.10
N ALA A 350 -35.46 -6.69 -10.85
CA ALA A 350 -36.39 -7.07 -11.89
C ALA A 350 -36.47 -6.03 -13.01
N THR A 351 -36.53 -4.74 -12.65
CA THR A 351 -36.57 -3.66 -13.63
C THR A 351 -35.27 -3.53 -14.40
N ILE A 352 -34.10 -3.68 -13.77
CA ILE A 352 -32.81 -3.70 -14.50
C ILE A 352 -32.83 -4.79 -15.56
N MET A 353 -33.28 -6.01 -15.22
CA MET A 353 -33.35 -7.12 -16.17
C MET A 353 -34.33 -6.83 -17.31
N ALA A 354 -35.53 -6.30 -17.00
CA ALA A 354 -36.51 -5.91 -18.02
C ALA A 354 -35.96 -4.83 -18.95
N VAL A 355 -35.50 -3.69 -18.40
CA VAL A 355 -34.97 -2.57 -19.19
C VAL A 355 -33.81 -3.00 -20.08
N VAL A 356 -32.90 -3.85 -19.59
CA VAL A 356 -31.78 -4.34 -20.41
C VAL A 356 -32.27 -5.31 -21.50
N MET A 357 -33.07 -6.31 -21.16
CA MET A 357 -33.44 -7.38 -22.10
C MET A 357 -34.45 -6.92 -23.16
N GLU A 358 -35.32 -5.97 -22.86
CA GLU A 358 -36.29 -5.45 -23.83
C GLU A 358 -35.69 -4.44 -24.80
N ASN A 359 -34.63 -3.76 -24.37
CA ASN A 359 -33.99 -2.71 -25.16
C ASN A 359 -32.69 -3.19 -25.80
N ILE A 360 -32.58 -4.48 -26.14
CA ILE A 360 -31.40 -5.04 -26.84
C ILE A 360 -31.11 -4.27 -28.13
N GLU A 361 -32.15 -3.92 -28.88
CA GLU A 361 -32.05 -3.13 -30.12
C GLU A 361 -31.87 -1.62 -29.88
N ASN A 362 -32.13 -1.15 -28.65
CA ASN A 362 -32.05 0.25 -28.26
C ASN A 362 -31.10 0.48 -27.07
N PRO A 363 -29.77 0.30 -27.23
CA PRO A 363 -28.81 0.40 -26.12
C PRO A 363 -28.83 1.73 -25.36
N LYS A 364 -29.25 2.83 -26.02
CA LYS A 364 -29.41 4.15 -25.39
C LYS A 364 -30.45 4.16 -24.27
N LEU A 365 -31.38 3.19 -24.26
CA LEU A 365 -32.40 3.05 -23.24
C LEU A 365 -31.93 2.19 -22.06
N GLN A 366 -30.84 1.44 -22.20
CA GLN A 366 -30.34 0.50 -21.19
C GLN A 366 -29.53 1.23 -20.11
N ASN A 367 -30.14 2.10 -19.31
CA ASN A 367 -29.45 2.88 -18.26
C ASN A 367 -30.30 3.06 -17.00
N LEU A 368 -29.66 3.44 -15.89
CA LEU A 368 -30.32 3.62 -14.59
C LEU A 368 -31.42 4.71 -14.57
N PRO A 369 -31.30 5.85 -15.28
CA PRO A 369 -32.42 6.78 -15.44
C PRO A 369 -33.67 6.12 -16.04
N ASN A 370 -33.53 5.26 -17.04
CA ASN A 370 -34.66 4.53 -17.60
C ASN A 370 -35.20 3.44 -16.67
N VAL A 371 -34.37 2.85 -15.81
CA VAL A 371 -34.84 1.98 -14.72
C VAL A 371 -35.75 2.75 -13.76
N TYR A 372 -35.39 4.00 -13.41
CA TYR A 372 -36.27 4.87 -12.63
C TYR A 372 -37.60 5.13 -13.35
N HIS A 373 -37.55 5.56 -14.62
CA HIS A 373 -38.75 5.88 -15.39
C HIS A 373 -39.67 4.67 -15.56
N PHE A 374 -39.10 3.49 -15.79
CA PHE A 374 -39.86 2.26 -15.89
C PHE A 374 -40.62 1.98 -14.59
N ILE A 375 -39.98 2.10 -13.42
CA ILE A 375 -40.68 1.91 -12.13
C ILE A 375 -41.76 2.97 -11.95
N ALA A 376 -41.47 4.24 -12.26
CA ALA A 376 -42.40 5.36 -12.06
C ALA A 376 -43.70 5.20 -12.87
N GLU A 377 -43.59 4.70 -14.11
CA GLU A 377 -44.75 4.51 -14.99
C GLU A 377 -45.42 3.14 -14.79
N MET A 378 -44.65 2.05 -14.72
CA MET A 378 -45.19 0.69 -14.69
C MET A 378 -45.76 0.29 -13.34
N CYS A 379 -45.25 0.85 -12.25
CA CYS A 379 -45.67 0.51 -10.88
C CYS A 379 -46.74 1.46 -10.31
N LYS A 380 -47.28 2.37 -11.13
CA LYS A 380 -48.38 3.26 -10.72
C LYS A 380 -49.68 2.48 -10.55
N GLU A 381 -50.36 2.70 -9.43
CA GLU A 381 -51.67 2.10 -9.15
C GLU A 381 -52.74 2.69 -10.07
N GLN A 382 -53.49 1.83 -10.75
CA GLN A 382 -54.60 2.19 -11.61
C GLN A 382 -55.93 2.24 -10.83
N GLU A 383 -57.00 2.69 -11.48
CA GLU A 383 -58.34 2.79 -10.86
C GLU A 383 -58.87 1.44 -10.35
N ASP A 384 -58.47 0.34 -10.98
CA ASP A 384 -58.83 -1.03 -10.61
C ASP A 384 -57.91 -1.65 -9.53
N LYS A 385 -56.98 -0.85 -8.97
CA LYS A 385 -55.95 -1.26 -7.99
C LYS A 385 -54.92 -2.25 -8.52
N THR A 386 -54.85 -2.45 -9.83
CA THR A 386 -53.77 -3.19 -10.48
C THR A 386 -52.62 -2.26 -10.83
N THR A 387 -51.50 -2.84 -11.23
CA THR A 387 -50.34 -2.10 -11.73
C THR A 387 -49.94 -2.66 -13.09
N LEU A 388 -49.47 -1.80 -14.00
CA LEU A 388 -49.05 -2.24 -15.35
C LEU A 388 -47.93 -3.28 -15.30
N ILE A 389 -47.10 -3.22 -14.25
CA ILE A 389 -46.06 -4.22 -14.02
C ILE A 389 -46.63 -5.62 -13.81
N ASP A 390 -47.81 -5.78 -13.20
CA ASP A 390 -48.44 -7.09 -13.02
C ASP A 390 -48.83 -7.68 -14.39
N THR A 391 -49.51 -6.89 -15.23
CA THR A 391 -49.88 -7.28 -16.60
C THR A 391 -48.66 -7.61 -17.45
N TYR A 392 -47.63 -6.79 -17.34
CA TYR A 392 -46.36 -6.99 -18.02
C TYR A 392 -45.67 -8.30 -17.64
N LEU A 393 -45.60 -8.62 -16.35
CA LEU A 393 -44.99 -9.86 -15.88
C LEU A 393 -45.79 -11.09 -16.29
N ASP A 394 -47.12 -11.00 -16.35
CA ASP A 394 -47.97 -12.10 -16.83
C ASP A 394 -47.78 -12.32 -18.34
N PHE A 395 -47.69 -11.25 -19.12
CA PHE A 395 -47.30 -11.34 -20.54
C PHE A 395 -45.91 -11.96 -20.73
N LEU A 396 -44.93 -11.58 -19.91
CA LEU A 396 -43.61 -12.22 -19.94
C LEU A 396 -43.70 -13.71 -19.62
N LYS A 397 -44.52 -14.15 -18.65
CA LYS A 397 -44.68 -15.59 -18.34
C LYS A 397 -45.25 -16.37 -19.53
N GLU A 398 -46.12 -15.76 -20.33
CA GLU A 398 -46.69 -16.38 -21.53
C GLU A 398 -45.66 -16.54 -22.65
N ILE A 399 -44.79 -15.54 -22.84
CA ILE A 399 -43.78 -15.54 -23.93
C ILE A 399 -42.51 -16.28 -23.53
N ASP A 400 -41.96 -15.96 -22.35
CA ASP A 400 -40.73 -16.50 -21.80
C ASP A 400 -40.81 -16.58 -20.26
N ASN A 401 -41.31 -17.70 -19.76
CA ASN A 401 -41.37 -17.98 -18.33
C ASN A 401 -39.97 -18.09 -17.66
N THR A 402 -38.87 -18.09 -18.42
CA THR A 402 -37.51 -18.09 -17.90
C THR A 402 -36.91 -16.69 -17.77
N HIS A 403 -37.67 -15.65 -18.11
CA HIS A 403 -37.21 -14.27 -18.04
C HIS A 403 -36.85 -13.88 -16.57
N PRO A 404 -35.61 -13.45 -16.29
CA PRO A 404 -35.13 -13.20 -14.92
C PRO A 404 -35.92 -12.15 -14.12
N ALA A 405 -36.57 -11.22 -14.82
CA ALA A 405 -37.43 -10.22 -14.17
C ALA A 405 -38.59 -10.87 -13.42
N ILE A 406 -39.16 -11.98 -13.91
CA ILE A 406 -40.28 -12.69 -13.28
C ILE A 406 -39.86 -13.22 -11.91
N ALA A 407 -38.76 -13.99 -11.87
CA ALA A 407 -38.25 -14.56 -10.63
C ALA A 407 -37.76 -13.48 -9.65
N SER A 408 -37.11 -12.43 -10.17
CA SER A 408 -36.60 -11.33 -9.34
C SER A 408 -37.71 -10.53 -8.68
N PHE A 409 -38.87 -10.38 -9.33
CA PHE A 409 -39.99 -9.58 -8.83
C PHE A 409 -40.91 -10.35 -7.86
N ALA A 410 -40.85 -11.69 -7.85
CA ALA A 410 -41.73 -12.53 -7.03
C ALA A 410 -41.85 -12.12 -5.54
N PRO A 411 -40.77 -11.71 -4.83
CA PRO A 411 -40.87 -11.23 -3.45
C PRO A 411 -41.74 -9.97 -3.31
N ALA A 412 -41.68 -9.06 -4.28
CA ALA A 412 -42.51 -7.85 -4.31
C ALA A 412 -43.96 -8.18 -4.69
N GLN A 413 -44.18 -9.13 -5.59
CA GLN A 413 -45.51 -9.55 -6.03
C GLN A 413 -46.33 -10.23 -4.91
N MET A 414 -45.68 -11.00 -4.05
CA MET A 414 -46.34 -11.68 -2.92
C MET A 414 -46.77 -10.74 -1.79
N ALA A 415 -46.23 -9.51 -1.76
CA ALA A 415 -46.56 -8.55 -0.72
C ALA A 415 -47.96 -7.94 -0.93
N ALA A 416 -48.64 -7.60 0.17
CA ALA A 416 -49.91 -6.88 0.10
C ALA A 416 -49.74 -5.52 -0.60
N SER A 417 -50.79 -5.04 -1.29
CA SER A 417 -50.73 -3.82 -2.13
C SER A 417 -50.05 -2.61 -1.45
N LYS A 418 -50.40 -2.30 -0.19
CA LYS A 418 -49.77 -1.20 0.57
C LYS A 418 -48.26 -1.40 0.79
N THR A 419 -47.85 -2.62 1.16
CA THR A 419 -46.44 -2.99 1.37
C THR A 419 -45.66 -2.90 0.05
N ARG A 420 -46.28 -3.35 -1.04
CA ARG A 420 -45.70 -3.29 -2.38
C ARG A 420 -45.49 -1.85 -2.85
N ALA A 421 -46.45 -0.96 -2.62
CA ALA A 421 -46.31 0.47 -2.93
C ALA A 421 -45.13 1.13 -2.21
N SER A 422 -44.85 0.74 -0.97
CA SER A 422 -43.64 1.20 -0.25
C SER A 422 -42.34 0.66 -0.84
N PHE A 423 -42.30 -0.56 -1.39
CA PHE A 423 -41.12 -1.04 -2.12
C PHE A 423 -40.81 -0.15 -3.33
N TYR A 424 -41.83 0.21 -4.12
CA TYR A 424 -41.68 1.09 -5.28
C TYR A 424 -41.22 2.49 -4.86
N THR A 425 -41.79 3.03 -3.79
CA THR A 425 -41.41 4.35 -3.26
C THR A 425 -39.95 4.36 -2.80
N SER A 426 -39.51 3.32 -2.09
CA SER A 426 -38.11 3.17 -1.69
C SER A 426 -37.19 3.05 -2.89
N ALA A 427 -37.54 2.24 -3.89
CA ALA A 427 -36.76 2.07 -5.10
C ALA A 427 -36.58 3.38 -5.88
N LEU A 428 -37.68 4.14 -6.06
CA LEU A 428 -37.62 5.46 -6.70
C LEU A 428 -36.76 6.44 -5.89
N SER A 429 -36.85 6.42 -4.56
CA SER A 429 -36.01 7.26 -3.69
C SER A 429 -34.52 6.97 -3.87
N THR A 430 -34.14 5.69 -3.92
CA THR A 430 -32.75 5.25 -4.15
C THR A 430 -32.23 5.65 -5.53
N LEU A 431 -33.06 5.50 -6.56
CA LEU A 431 -32.69 5.83 -7.95
C LEU A 431 -32.80 7.33 -8.26
N ASN A 432 -33.42 8.14 -7.40
CA ASN A 432 -33.69 9.56 -7.67
C ASN A 432 -32.44 10.40 -7.95
N ILE A 433 -31.26 9.98 -7.46
CA ILE A 433 -29.99 10.64 -7.76
C ILE A 433 -29.69 10.67 -9.27
N PHE A 434 -30.19 9.69 -10.02
CA PHE A 434 -29.99 9.57 -11.46
C PHE A 434 -30.91 10.46 -12.30
N MET A 435 -31.85 11.14 -11.65
CA MET A 435 -32.77 12.08 -12.32
C MET A 435 -32.18 13.48 -12.47
N ASP A 436 -31.11 13.81 -11.74
CA ASP A 436 -30.35 15.02 -11.99
C ASP A 436 -29.77 14.98 -13.41
N SER A 437 -30.08 15.98 -14.23
CA SER A 437 -29.73 15.95 -15.65
C SER A 437 -28.21 15.87 -15.89
N TYR A 438 -27.40 16.44 -15.00
CA TYR A 438 -25.94 16.36 -15.10
C TYR A 438 -25.46 14.94 -14.79
N VAL A 439 -25.94 14.34 -13.71
CA VAL A 439 -25.63 12.95 -13.36
C VAL A 439 -26.12 11.98 -14.44
N ALA A 440 -27.36 12.14 -14.90
CA ALA A 440 -27.95 11.32 -15.96
C ALA A 440 -27.10 11.35 -17.23
N SER A 441 -26.66 12.54 -17.67
CA SER A 441 -25.82 12.69 -18.85
C SER A 441 -24.48 11.95 -18.74
N MET A 442 -23.92 11.88 -17.54
CA MET A 442 -22.66 11.20 -17.24
C MET A 442 -22.83 9.67 -17.20
N ILE A 443 -23.98 9.15 -16.78
CA ILE A 443 -24.15 7.69 -16.57
C ILE A 443 -24.98 6.97 -17.65
N SER A 444 -25.52 7.68 -18.63
CA SER A 444 -26.40 7.10 -19.64
C SER A 444 -25.66 6.48 -20.83
N GLU A 445 -24.38 6.80 -20.99
CA GLU A 445 -23.52 6.31 -22.07
C GLU A 445 -22.21 5.76 -21.51
N ASN A 446 -21.45 5.04 -22.33
CA ASN A 446 -20.21 4.40 -21.92
C ASN A 446 -19.03 4.82 -22.79
N GLU A 447 -18.17 5.69 -22.26
CA GLU A 447 -16.88 6.09 -22.84
C GLU A 447 -15.70 5.39 -22.16
N ILE A 448 -15.87 5.00 -20.89
CA ILE A 448 -14.86 4.25 -20.15
C ILE A 448 -14.96 2.77 -20.52
N ASP A 449 -14.00 2.30 -21.31
CA ASP A 449 -13.83 0.89 -21.65
C ASP A 449 -12.76 0.25 -20.78
N ILE A 450 -13.18 -0.58 -19.83
CA ILE A 450 -12.30 -1.24 -18.88
C ILE A 450 -11.36 -2.24 -19.60
N ASN A 451 -11.73 -2.75 -20.78
CA ASN A 451 -10.88 -3.67 -21.56
C ASN A 451 -9.56 -3.03 -22.00
N LYS A 452 -9.55 -1.71 -22.20
CA LYS A 452 -8.36 -0.96 -22.60
C LYS A 452 -7.27 -0.91 -21.54
N PHE A 453 -7.58 -1.19 -20.26
CA PHE A 453 -6.57 -1.29 -19.21
C PHE A 453 -5.50 -2.36 -19.53
N ASN A 454 -5.82 -3.37 -20.34
CA ASN A 454 -4.85 -4.37 -20.73
C ASN A 454 -4.05 -4.00 -22.01
N GLU A 455 -4.47 -2.96 -22.70
CA GLU A 455 -3.96 -2.57 -24.02
C GLU A 455 -3.05 -1.35 -23.94
N GLU A 456 -3.48 -0.34 -23.21
CA GLU A 456 -2.84 0.96 -23.07
C GLU A 456 -2.77 1.42 -21.61
N LYS A 457 -1.76 2.23 -21.30
CA LYS A 457 -1.59 2.76 -19.95
C LYS A 457 -2.67 3.79 -19.64
N THR A 458 -3.45 3.52 -18.59
CA THR A 458 -4.67 4.23 -18.27
C THR A 458 -4.63 4.76 -16.83
N ALA A 459 -5.03 6.02 -16.66
CA ALA A 459 -5.17 6.66 -15.36
C ALA A 459 -6.61 7.15 -15.19
N LEU A 460 -7.35 6.50 -14.29
CA LEU A 460 -8.76 6.75 -14.04
C LEU A 460 -8.91 7.47 -12.69
N PHE A 461 -9.43 8.69 -12.71
CA PHE A 461 -9.67 9.50 -11.51
C PHE A 461 -11.16 9.52 -11.17
N MET A 462 -11.51 9.18 -9.94
CA MET A 462 -12.87 9.29 -9.41
C MET A 462 -12.92 10.52 -8.50
N ILE A 463 -13.43 11.63 -9.03
CA ILE A 463 -13.51 12.90 -8.31
C ILE A 463 -14.86 12.96 -7.60
N LEU A 464 -14.82 13.04 -6.27
CA LEU A 464 -16.02 13.05 -5.45
C LEU A 464 -16.21 14.43 -4.81
N PRO A 465 -17.44 14.89 -4.56
CA PRO A 465 -17.66 16.05 -3.73
C PRO A 465 -17.48 15.70 -2.24
N ASP A 466 -16.60 16.42 -1.55
CA ASP A 466 -16.35 16.28 -0.11
C ASP A 466 -17.62 16.45 0.75
N GLU A 467 -18.57 17.26 0.29
CA GLU A 467 -19.77 17.65 1.04
C GLU A 467 -20.93 16.64 0.95
N LYS A 468 -20.95 15.78 -0.08
CA LYS A 468 -22.08 14.90 -0.38
C LYS A 468 -21.67 13.44 -0.36
N THR A 469 -22.17 12.70 0.62
CA THR A 469 -21.93 11.25 0.74
C THR A 469 -22.69 10.42 -0.29
N THR A 470 -23.65 11.00 -1.01
CA THR A 470 -24.54 10.30 -1.94
C THR A 470 -23.79 9.59 -3.08
N PHE A 471 -22.68 10.14 -3.55
CA PHE A 471 -21.90 9.58 -4.67
C PHE A 471 -20.90 8.50 -4.27
N TYR A 472 -20.63 8.33 -2.97
CA TYR A 472 -19.64 7.37 -2.50
C TYR A 472 -20.08 5.91 -2.78
N GLY A 473 -21.38 5.62 -2.70
CA GLY A 473 -21.92 4.31 -3.08
C GLY A 473 -21.72 3.97 -4.56
N LEU A 474 -21.82 4.98 -5.45
CA LEU A 474 -21.53 4.81 -6.89
C LEU A 474 -20.06 4.63 -7.16
N CYS A 475 -19.20 5.38 -6.46
CA CYS A 475 -17.77 5.20 -6.56
C CYS A 475 -17.35 3.79 -6.11
N SER A 476 -17.92 3.30 -5.00
CA SER A 476 -17.71 1.93 -4.51
C SER A 476 -18.15 0.88 -5.55
N LEU A 477 -19.35 1.05 -6.12
CA LEU A 477 -19.85 0.19 -7.20
C LEU A 477 -18.88 0.18 -8.40
N PHE A 478 -18.42 1.36 -8.82
CA PHE A 478 -17.51 1.48 -9.95
C PHE A 478 -16.17 0.79 -9.68
N VAL A 479 -15.57 1.00 -8.50
CA VAL A 479 -14.33 0.31 -8.11
C VAL A 479 -14.51 -1.20 -8.13
N ASN A 480 -15.64 -1.72 -7.63
CA ASN A 480 -15.96 -3.14 -7.70
C ASN A 480 -16.05 -3.64 -9.15
N GLN A 481 -16.75 -2.92 -10.02
CA GLN A 481 -16.89 -3.31 -11.44
C GLN A 481 -15.55 -3.33 -12.17
N VAL A 482 -14.71 -2.29 -11.95
CA VAL A 482 -13.35 -2.25 -12.50
C VAL A 482 -12.51 -3.40 -11.95
N TYR A 483 -12.53 -3.63 -10.65
CA TYR A 483 -11.77 -4.71 -10.02
C TYR A 483 -12.17 -6.09 -10.56
N THR A 484 -13.46 -6.42 -10.55
CA THR A 484 -13.98 -7.70 -11.03
C THR A 484 -13.61 -7.92 -12.50
N LYS A 485 -13.77 -6.91 -13.35
CA LYS A 485 -13.41 -7.00 -14.77
C LYS A 485 -11.90 -7.20 -14.97
N LEU A 486 -11.07 -6.56 -14.17
CA LEU A 486 -9.61 -6.77 -14.20
C LEU A 486 -9.21 -8.17 -13.73
N VAL A 487 -9.91 -8.75 -12.73
CA VAL A 487 -9.71 -10.13 -12.30
C VAL A 487 -10.06 -11.10 -13.44
N GLU A 488 -11.21 -10.91 -14.08
CA GLU A 488 -11.61 -11.72 -15.25
C GLU A 488 -10.56 -11.68 -16.36
N MET A 489 -10.04 -10.50 -16.69
CA MET A 489 -8.95 -10.34 -17.67
C MET A 489 -7.65 -11.02 -17.26
N ALA A 490 -7.34 -11.01 -15.96
CA ALA A 490 -6.17 -11.68 -15.45
C ALA A 490 -6.32 -13.20 -15.55
N ASP A 491 -7.48 -13.74 -15.19
CA ASP A 491 -7.80 -15.17 -15.23
C ASP A 491 -7.75 -15.71 -16.65
N GLU A 492 -8.30 -14.99 -17.62
CA GLU A 492 -8.21 -15.32 -19.07
C GLU A 492 -6.76 -15.40 -19.58
N ARG A 493 -5.80 -14.80 -18.85
CA ARG A 493 -4.38 -14.73 -19.19
C ARG A 493 -3.48 -15.59 -18.29
N GLY A 494 -4.08 -16.46 -17.47
CA GLY A 494 -3.32 -17.32 -16.55
C GLY A 494 -2.92 -16.63 -15.26
N GLY A 495 -3.73 -15.69 -14.79
CA GLY A 495 -3.63 -15.06 -13.46
C GLY A 495 -2.86 -13.74 -13.42
N ARG A 496 -2.53 -13.10 -14.56
CA ARG A 496 -1.87 -11.78 -14.59
C ARG A 496 -2.33 -10.88 -15.74
N LEU A 497 -2.53 -9.61 -15.41
CA LEU A 497 -2.73 -8.53 -16.39
C LEU A 497 -1.45 -8.29 -17.20
N LYS A 498 -1.60 -7.83 -18.45
CA LYS A 498 -0.49 -7.40 -19.32
C LYS A 498 0.17 -6.12 -18.79
N ILE A 499 -0.64 -5.17 -18.33
CA ILE A 499 -0.21 -3.94 -17.66
C ILE A 499 -0.70 -4.02 -16.21
N ARG A 500 0.21 -3.90 -15.25
CA ARG A 500 -0.12 -3.92 -13.82
C ARG A 500 -1.01 -2.71 -13.48
N THR A 501 -2.04 -2.92 -12.67
CA THR A 501 -2.98 -1.87 -12.26
C THR A 501 -2.90 -1.64 -10.75
N ASN A 502 -2.75 -0.37 -10.36
CA ASN A 502 -2.66 0.05 -8.96
C ASN A 502 -3.92 0.80 -8.56
N PHE A 503 -4.54 0.39 -7.45
CA PHE A 503 -5.65 1.12 -6.84
C PHE A 503 -5.10 2.06 -5.77
N VAL A 504 -5.14 3.37 -6.03
CA VAL A 504 -4.69 4.43 -5.11
C VAL A 504 -5.94 5.09 -4.53
N LEU A 505 -6.48 4.47 -3.47
CA LEU A 505 -7.77 4.85 -2.91
C LEU A 505 -7.59 5.78 -1.70
N ASP A 506 -7.47 7.09 -1.95
CA ASP A 506 -7.48 8.08 -0.87
C ASP A 506 -8.85 8.13 -0.18
N GLU A 507 -8.80 8.32 1.15
CA GLU A 507 -9.95 8.27 2.05
C GLU A 507 -10.83 7.00 1.92
N PHE A 508 -10.20 5.82 1.73
CA PHE A 508 -10.85 4.51 1.57
C PHE A 508 -12.05 4.25 2.51
N ARG A 509 -11.97 4.65 3.78
CA ARG A 509 -13.05 4.48 4.76
C ARG A 509 -14.37 5.11 4.31
N LYS A 510 -14.34 6.28 3.67
CA LYS A 510 -15.57 6.96 3.23
C LYS A 510 -16.20 6.28 2.02
N LEU A 511 -15.38 5.68 1.15
CA LEU A 511 -15.84 4.98 -0.06
C LEU A 511 -16.67 3.73 0.26
N PHE A 512 -16.24 2.96 1.26
CA PHE A 512 -16.80 1.62 1.51
C PHE A 512 -17.61 1.50 2.81
N THR A 513 -18.36 2.54 3.19
CA THR A 513 -19.18 2.48 4.43
C THR A 513 -20.39 1.56 4.31
N ASN A 514 -20.99 1.45 3.12
CA ASN A 514 -22.27 0.77 2.89
C ASN A 514 -22.15 -0.49 2.01
N THR A 515 -20.94 -0.80 1.53
CA THR A 515 -20.67 -1.93 0.63
C THR A 515 -19.55 -2.76 1.23
N LYS A 516 -19.76 -4.07 1.36
CA LYS A 516 -18.68 -4.99 1.70
C LYS A 516 -17.72 -5.05 0.51
N PHE A 517 -16.59 -4.36 0.62
CA PHE A 517 -15.48 -4.54 -0.30
C PHE A 517 -14.73 -5.81 0.11
N SER A 518 -15.15 -6.94 -0.47
CA SER A 518 -14.48 -8.22 -0.27
C SER A 518 -13.29 -8.32 -1.21
N VAL A 519 -12.23 -7.57 -0.92
CA VAL A 519 -10.91 -8.00 -1.39
C VAL A 519 -10.49 -9.12 -0.45
N VAL A 520 -10.20 -10.29 -1.03
CA VAL A 520 -9.52 -11.35 -0.31
C VAL A 520 -8.14 -10.78 0.05
N PHE A 521 -8.02 -10.28 1.28
CA PHE A 521 -6.79 -9.75 1.87
C PHE A 521 -5.79 -10.86 2.19
#